data_AF-A0A0C9WSR7-F1
#
_entry.id   AF-A0A0C9WSR7-F1
#
_cell.length_a   1.000
_cell.length_b   1.000
_cell.length_c   1.000
_cell.angle_alpha   90.00
_cell.angle_beta   90.00
_cell.angle_gamma   90.00
#
_symmetry.space_group_name_H-M   'P 1'
#
loop_
_entity.id
_entity.type
_entity.pdbx_description
1 polymer ?
#
loop_
_entity_poly.entity_id
_entity_poly.type
_entity_poly.pdbx_seq_one_letter_code
_entity_poly.pdbx_strand_id
1 'polypeptide(L)'
;MQYRVSCMYKHQKKVVFLMVTAFTIEVLSMAAINLMYVHHTIDVYFPNRYTLSWIAMFIFELMIFILGLQAGLVYFRESRSIHSFRKYGLRKILIRDSILFPLIAFIVGGVNVFSWSRLTSYPVTISVTFTQLVSRILGCRHVLNLREAYYFPF
;
A
#
# COMPACT_ATOMS: atom_id res chain seq x y z
N MET A 1 -0.11 1.97 -6.26
CA MET A 1 -0.42 2.88 -5.13
C MET A 1 0.49 4.12 -5.13
N GLN A 2 1.82 3.96 -5.18
CA GLN A 2 2.81 5.04 -5.06
C GLN A 2 2.59 6.22 -6.03
N TYR A 3 2.22 5.94 -7.28
CA TYR A 3 1.97 6.98 -8.28
C TYR A 3 0.84 7.95 -7.89
N ARG A 4 -0.23 7.48 -7.22
CA ARG A 4 -1.31 8.36 -6.75
C ARG A 4 -0.90 9.24 -5.59
N VAL A 5 -0.14 8.70 -4.63
CA VAL A 5 0.39 9.51 -3.52
C VAL A 5 1.30 10.61 -4.08
N SER A 6 2.09 10.32 -5.11
CA SER A 6 2.89 11.31 -5.84
C SER A 6 2.05 12.41 -6.50
N CYS A 7 0.94 12.04 -7.16
CA CYS A 7 0.01 13.01 -7.77
C CYS A 7 -0.74 13.86 -6.72
N MET A 8 -1.08 13.29 -5.55
CA MET A 8 -1.80 14.01 -4.48
C MET A 8 -0.96 15.15 -3.88
N TYR A 9 0.35 14.96 -3.75
CA TYR A 9 1.25 15.94 -3.14
C TYR A 9 1.74 17.02 -4.10
N LYS A 10 1.00 17.34 -5.17
CA LYS A 10 1.43 18.29 -6.22
C LYS A 10 2.87 18.00 -6.71
N HIS A 11 3.23 16.72 -6.80
CA HIS A 11 4.57 16.31 -7.21
C HIS A 11 5.71 16.88 -6.36
N GLN A 12 5.48 17.09 -5.05
CA GLN A 12 6.55 17.47 -4.14
C GLN A 12 7.65 16.40 -4.17
N LYS A 13 8.79 16.78 -4.76
CA LYS A 13 9.93 15.89 -5.00
C LYS A 13 10.40 15.16 -3.74
N LYS A 14 10.27 15.79 -2.56
CA LYS A 14 10.62 15.20 -1.27
C LYS A 14 9.83 13.93 -0.94
N VAL A 15 8.52 13.94 -1.13
CA VAL A 15 7.64 12.79 -0.82
C VAL A 15 7.86 11.66 -1.83
N VAL A 16 8.05 12.01 -3.10
CA VAL A 16 8.35 11.04 -4.16
C VAL A 16 9.69 10.38 -3.91
N PHE A 17 10.73 11.18 -3.60
CA PHE A 17 12.06 10.67 -3.28
C PHE A 17 12.00 9.73 -2.08
N LEU A 18 11.33 10.12 -0.99
CA LEU A 18 11.15 9.29 0.20
C LEU A 18 10.45 7.95 -0.11
N MET A 19 9.39 7.97 -0.91
CA MET A 19 8.69 6.74 -1.32
C MET A 19 9.59 5.83 -2.17
N VAL A 20 10.32 6.39 -3.14
CA VAL A 20 11.22 5.61 -3.99
C VAL A 20 12.34 5.01 -3.17
N THR A 21 12.98 5.80 -2.29
CA THR A 21 14.05 5.29 -1.42
C THR A 21 13.55 4.18 -0.51
N ALA A 22 12.39 4.37 0.13
CA ALA A 22 11.83 3.37 1.02
C ALA A 22 11.45 2.08 0.26
N PHE A 23 10.90 2.20 -0.94
CA PHE A 23 10.61 1.05 -1.80
C PHE A 23 11.89 0.32 -2.24
N THR A 24 12.94 1.06 -2.61
CA THR A 24 14.22 0.42 -2.97
C THR A 24 14.86 -0.31 -1.80
N ILE A 25 14.80 0.26 -0.60
CA ILE A 25 15.28 -0.38 0.63
C ILE A 25 14.49 -1.65 0.91
N GLU A 26 13.17 -1.60 0.76
CA GLU A 26 12.29 -2.77 0.93
C GLU A 26 12.67 -3.89 -0.06
N VAL A 27 12.74 -3.59 -1.36
CA VAL A 27 13.10 -4.57 -2.40
C VAL A 27 14.48 -5.16 -2.17
N LEU A 28 15.48 -4.32 -1.83
CA LEU A 28 16.82 -4.78 -1.50
C LEU A 28 16.84 -5.66 -0.25
N SER A 29 16.08 -5.31 0.78
CA SER A 29 15.97 -6.12 2.00
C SER A 29 15.34 -7.49 1.71
N MET A 30 14.29 -7.54 0.89
CA MET A 30 13.67 -8.79 0.47
C MET A 30 14.61 -9.64 -0.39
N ALA A 31 15.32 -9.03 -1.34
CA ALA A 31 16.28 -9.72 -2.18
C ALA A 31 17.42 -10.31 -1.32
N ALA A 32 17.96 -9.52 -0.39
CA ALA A 32 19.02 -9.98 0.51
C ALA A 32 18.58 -11.16 1.39
N ILE A 33 17.36 -11.10 1.96
CA ILE A 33 16.81 -12.18 2.79
C ILE A 33 16.62 -13.46 1.95
N ASN A 34 16.09 -13.35 0.73
CA ASN A 34 15.91 -14.50 -0.16
C ASN A 34 17.25 -15.09 -0.63
N LEU A 35 18.24 -14.25 -0.95
CA LEU A 35 19.58 -14.70 -1.35
C LEU A 35 20.30 -15.41 -0.19
N MET A 36 20.22 -14.87 1.02
CA MET A 36 20.74 -15.55 2.21
C MET A 36 20.06 -16.90 2.43
N TYR A 37 18.76 -17.01 2.19
CA TYR A 37 18.02 -18.26 2.32
C TYR A 37 18.50 -19.33 1.32
N VAL A 38 18.63 -18.98 0.03
CA VAL A 38 19.10 -19.90 -1.01
C VAL A 38 20.53 -20.38 -0.71
N HIS A 39 21.37 -19.47 -0.20
CA HIS A 39 22.76 -19.81 0.14
C HIS A 39 22.88 -20.73 1.37
N HIS A 40 21.93 -20.69 2.30
CA HIS A 40 22.02 -21.39 3.59
C HIS A 40 21.15 -22.66 3.68
N THR A 41 20.88 -23.31 2.55
CA THR A 41 19.99 -24.48 2.36
C THR A 41 20.33 -25.77 3.15
N ILE A 42 21.19 -25.70 4.18
CA ILE A 42 21.59 -26.85 5.00
C ILE A 42 20.99 -26.82 6.43
N ASP A 43 20.53 -25.66 6.95
CA ASP A 43 19.98 -25.58 8.32
C ASP A 43 18.45 -25.41 8.35
N VAL A 44 17.77 -26.53 8.64
CA VAL A 44 16.31 -26.77 8.52
C VAL A 44 15.45 -26.03 9.57
N TYR A 45 16.02 -25.18 10.45
CA TYR A 45 15.33 -24.68 11.65
C TYR A 45 15.29 -23.14 11.81
N PHE A 46 14.93 -22.38 10.77
CA PHE A 46 14.70 -20.92 10.92
C PHE A 46 13.27 -20.44 10.56
N PRO A 47 12.25 -20.75 11.39
CA PRO A 47 10.89 -20.23 11.20
C PRO A 47 10.76 -18.72 11.48
N ASN A 48 11.67 -18.08 12.22
CA ASN A 48 11.45 -16.72 12.72
C ASN A 48 11.99 -15.58 11.82
N ARG A 49 12.80 -15.87 10.81
CA ARG A 49 13.42 -14.80 9.97
C ARG A 49 12.47 -14.24 8.91
N TYR A 50 11.47 -15.00 8.47
CA TYR A 50 10.45 -14.52 7.54
C TYR A 50 9.53 -13.46 8.17
N THR A 51 9.26 -13.57 9.47
CA THR A 51 8.51 -12.56 10.23
C THR A 51 9.14 -11.18 10.07
N LEU A 52 10.48 -11.09 10.05
CA LEU A 52 11.19 -9.82 9.90
C LEU A 52 10.93 -9.16 8.54
N SER A 53 10.95 -9.93 7.45
CA SER A 53 10.61 -9.40 6.11
C SER A 53 9.17 -8.91 6.02
N TRP A 54 8.23 -9.60 6.66
CA TRP A 54 6.83 -9.20 6.68
C TRP A 54 6.59 -7.96 7.54
N ILE A 55 7.30 -7.83 8.66
CA ILE A 55 7.28 -6.61 9.50
C ILE A 55 7.81 -5.42 8.69
N ALA A 56 8.91 -5.58 7.95
CA ALA A 56 9.45 -4.53 7.10
C ALA A 56 8.46 -4.07 6.02
N MET A 57 7.82 -5.02 5.32
CA MET A 57 6.75 -4.73 4.34
C MET A 57 5.58 -4.00 5.02
N PHE A 58 5.14 -4.45 6.19
CA PHE A 58 4.04 -3.83 6.91
C PHE A 58 4.35 -2.41 7.38
N ILE A 59 5.58 -2.14 7.81
CA ILE A 59 6.03 -0.77 8.16
C ILE A 59 5.96 0.14 6.93
N PHE A 60 6.40 -0.36 5.78
CA PHE A 60 6.31 0.39 4.52
C PHE A 60 4.85 0.67 4.13
N GLU A 61 3.97 -0.33 4.24
CA GLU A 61 2.53 -0.16 4.00
C GLU A 61 1.89 0.82 4.97
N LEU A 62 2.23 0.77 6.26
CA LEU A 62 1.79 1.71 7.28
C LEU A 62 2.23 3.14 6.93
N MET A 63 3.47 3.31 6.46
CA MET A 63 3.97 4.61 6.04
C MET A 63 3.18 5.16 4.84
N ILE A 64 2.91 4.34 3.82
CA ILE A 64 2.05 4.72 2.69
C ILE A 64 0.64 5.07 3.17
N PHE A 65 0.09 4.29 4.09
CA PHE A 65 -1.23 4.52 4.68
C PHE A 65 -1.29 5.87 5.40
N ILE A 66 -0.31 6.19 6.25
CA ILE A 66 -0.23 7.46 6.97
C ILE A 66 -0.10 8.63 5.98
N LEU A 67 0.76 8.54 4.97
CA LEU A 67 0.90 9.58 3.95
C LEU A 67 -0.40 9.79 3.17
N GLY A 68 -1.07 8.69 2.77
CA GLY A 68 -2.36 8.75 2.11
C GLY A 68 -3.45 9.36 2.98
N LEU A 69 -3.46 9.01 4.27
CA LEU A 69 -4.41 9.52 5.26
C LEU A 69 -4.18 11.01 5.55
N GLN A 70 -2.94 11.44 5.73
CA GLN A 70 -2.59 12.86 5.90
C GLN A 70 -3.02 13.69 4.69
N ALA A 71 -2.71 13.22 3.48
CA ALA A 71 -3.12 13.90 2.26
C ALA A 71 -4.66 13.94 2.14
N GLY A 72 -5.34 12.84 2.52
CA GLY A 72 -6.80 12.77 2.56
C GLY A 72 -7.42 13.74 3.56
N LEU A 73 -6.83 13.87 4.75
CA LEU A 73 -7.29 14.78 5.80
C LEU A 73 -7.08 16.25 5.43
N VAL A 74 -5.91 16.61 4.90
CA VAL A 74 -5.62 17.97 4.42
C VAL A 74 -6.64 18.36 3.34
N TYR A 75 -6.88 17.45 2.40
CA TYR A 75 -7.85 17.66 1.33
C TYR A 75 -9.30 17.79 1.87
N PHE A 76 -9.68 16.97 2.85
CA PHE A 76 -10.98 17.03 3.49
C PHE A 76 -11.20 18.36 4.24
N ARG A 77 -10.13 18.85 4.90
CA ARG A 77 -10.13 20.14 5.60
C ARG A 77 -10.30 21.31 4.62
N GLU A 78 -9.56 21.33 3.52
CA GLU A 78 -9.70 22.37 2.47
C GLU A 78 -11.09 22.33 1.82
N SER A 79 -11.61 21.13 1.54
CA SER A 79 -12.94 20.95 0.94
C SER A 79 -14.08 21.40 1.87
N ARG A 80 -13.89 21.34 3.19
CA ARG A 80 -14.87 21.85 4.16
C ARG A 80 -14.94 23.39 4.16
N SER A 81 -13.87 24.07 3.76
CA SER A 81 -13.78 25.54 3.73
C SER A 81 -14.41 26.17 2.49
N ILE A 82 -14.52 25.41 1.38
CA ILE A 82 -15.03 25.94 0.10
C ILE A 82 -16.45 25.40 -0.12
N HIS A 83 -17.42 26.13 0.41
CA HIS A 83 -18.86 25.88 0.30
C HIS A 83 -19.39 26.19 -1.12
N SER A 84 -18.89 25.53 -2.17
CA SER A 84 -19.37 25.72 -3.56
C SER A 84 -19.95 24.42 -4.13
N PHE A 85 -21.20 24.19 -3.74
CA PHE A 85 -22.02 22.96 -3.77
C PHE A 85 -22.20 22.18 -5.10
N ARG A 86 -21.47 22.46 -6.20
CA ARG A 86 -21.88 21.93 -7.52
C ARG A 86 -20.91 20.97 -8.24
N LYS A 87 -19.69 20.73 -7.73
CA LYS A 87 -18.72 19.77 -8.31
C LYS A 87 -18.43 18.53 -7.43
N TYR A 88 -19.41 18.11 -6.61
CA TYR A 88 -19.19 17.16 -5.50
C TYR A 88 -19.13 15.66 -5.87
N GLY A 89 -19.73 15.23 -6.98
CA GLY A 89 -19.86 13.79 -7.29
C GLY A 89 -18.52 13.09 -7.51
N LEU A 90 -17.74 13.57 -8.47
CA LEU A 90 -16.47 12.97 -8.89
C LEU A 90 -15.40 13.06 -7.78
N ARG A 91 -15.31 14.20 -7.09
CA ARG A 91 -14.33 14.39 -6.00
C ARG A 91 -14.60 13.47 -4.82
N LYS A 92 -15.85 13.30 -4.41
CA LYS A 92 -16.21 12.42 -3.28
C LYS A 92 -15.86 10.96 -3.58
N ILE A 93 -16.08 10.51 -4.81
CA ILE A 93 -15.73 9.15 -5.26
C ILE A 93 -14.20 8.97 -5.27
N LEU A 94 -13.45 9.94 -5.80
CA LEU A 94 -11.99 9.85 -5.88
C LEU A 94 -11.32 9.82 -4.50
N ILE A 95 -11.82 10.60 -3.54
CA ILE A 95 -11.30 10.65 -2.15
C ILE A 95 -11.63 9.36 -1.41
N ARG A 96 -12.88 8.91 -1.50
CA ARG A 96 -13.33 7.67 -0.87
C ARG A 96 -12.47 6.51 -1.33
N ASP A 97 -12.26 6.41 -2.64
CA ASP A 97 -11.49 5.31 -3.21
C ASP A 97 -9.99 5.47 -2.90
N SER A 98 -9.45 6.69 -2.84
CA SER A 98 -8.03 6.91 -2.51
C SER A 98 -7.65 6.62 -1.06
N ILE A 99 -8.59 6.65 -0.11
CA ILE A 99 -8.35 6.30 1.31
C ILE A 99 -8.70 4.82 1.58
N LEU A 100 -9.78 4.32 0.98
CA LEU A 100 -10.19 2.92 1.15
C LEU A 100 -9.12 1.96 0.63
N PHE A 101 -8.44 2.30 -0.46
CA PHE A 101 -7.41 1.43 -1.04
C PHE A 101 -6.21 1.19 -0.10
N PRO A 102 -5.52 2.23 0.43
CA PRO A 102 -4.50 2.05 1.45
C PRO A 102 -5.02 1.37 2.73
N LEU A 103 -6.26 1.64 3.13
CA LEU A 103 -6.87 1.00 4.31
C LEU A 103 -7.03 -0.50 4.14
N ILE A 104 -7.56 -0.95 2.99
CA ILE A 104 -7.72 -2.37 2.69
C ILE A 104 -6.35 -3.04 2.64
N ALA A 105 -5.36 -2.41 1.99
CA ALA A 105 -3.99 -2.92 1.94
C ALA A 105 -3.42 -3.09 3.36
N PHE A 106 -3.56 -2.07 4.21
CA PHE A 106 -3.10 -2.10 5.61
C PHE A 106 -3.76 -3.23 6.42
N ILE A 107 -5.07 -3.43 6.30
CA ILE A 107 -5.79 -4.51 7.00
C ILE A 107 -5.28 -5.87 6.53
N VAL A 108 -5.12 -6.05 5.21
CA VAL A 108 -4.65 -7.32 4.63
C VAL A 108 -3.21 -7.60 5.03
N GLY A 109 -2.33 -6.61 4.98
CA GLY A 109 -0.95 -6.71 5.46
C GLY A 109 -0.88 -7.07 6.94
N GLY A 110 -1.71 -6.44 7.78
CA GLY A 110 -1.81 -6.73 9.20
C GLY A 110 -2.28 -8.16 9.50
N VAL A 111 -3.32 -8.63 8.78
CA VAL A 111 -3.78 -10.02 8.85
C VAL A 111 -2.65 -10.97 8.45
N ASN A 112 -1.90 -10.63 7.41
CA ASN A 112 -0.81 -11.48 6.93
C ASN A 112 0.33 -11.57 7.97
N VAL A 113 0.80 -10.44 8.52
CA VAL A 113 1.79 -10.43 9.62
C VAL A 113 1.30 -11.26 10.81
N PHE A 114 0.03 -11.09 11.17
CA PHE A 114 -0.58 -11.85 12.26
C PHE A 114 -0.60 -13.36 11.96
N SER A 115 -1.00 -13.75 10.73
CA SER A 115 -1.00 -15.14 10.28
C SER A 115 0.39 -15.76 10.36
N TRP A 116 1.43 -15.07 9.89
CA TRP A 116 2.81 -15.55 9.97
C TRP A 116 3.34 -15.64 11.40
N SER A 117 2.85 -14.80 12.32
CA SER A 117 3.30 -14.81 13.72
C SER A 117 2.70 -15.94 14.57
N ARG A 118 1.56 -16.50 14.16
CA ARG A 118 0.77 -17.42 15.01
C ARG A 118 0.39 -18.74 14.36
N LEU A 119 0.29 -18.82 13.04
CA LEU A 119 -0.30 -19.96 12.35
C LEU A 119 0.75 -20.85 11.68
N THR A 120 0.45 -22.15 11.60
CA THR A 120 1.23 -23.16 10.88
C THR A 120 1.12 -23.00 9.35
N SER A 121 1.93 -23.74 8.60
CA SER A 121 2.26 -23.47 7.18
C SER A 121 1.09 -23.39 6.18
N TYR A 122 -0.08 -23.97 6.46
CA TYR A 122 -1.20 -24.02 5.50
C TYR A 122 -1.94 -22.67 5.32
N PRO A 123 -2.47 -22.02 6.38
CA PRO A 123 -3.13 -20.71 6.26
C PRO A 123 -2.23 -19.59 5.73
N VAL A 124 -0.91 -19.74 5.89
CA VAL A 124 0.08 -18.78 5.41
C VAL A 124 0.09 -18.66 3.88
N THR A 125 0.02 -19.78 3.16
CA THR A 125 -0.03 -19.75 1.68
C THR A 125 -1.31 -19.08 1.18
N ILE A 126 -2.42 -19.31 1.89
CA ILE A 126 -3.72 -18.71 1.58
C ILE A 126 -3.68 -17.19 1.82
N SER A 127 -3.11 -16.71 2.92
CA SER A 127 -3.01 -15.27 3.20
C SER A 127 -2.15 -14.54 2.17
N VAL A 128 -1.04 -15.15 1.73
CA VAL A 128 -0.16 -14.58 0.70
C VAL A 128 -0.87 -14.48 -0.64
N THR A 129 -1.50 -15.56 -1.10
CA THR A 129 -2.24 -15.56 -2.37
C THR A 129 -3.42 -14.59 -2.34
N PHE A 130 -4.12 -14.48 -1.21
CA PHE A 130 -5.17 -13.50 -1.00
C PHE A 130 -4.63 -12.05 -1.09
N THR A 131 -3.49 -11.77 -0.46
CA THR A 131 -2.85 -10.45 -0.52
C THR A 131 -2.50 -10.06 -1.96
N GLN A 132 -1.97 -11.00 -2.75
CA GLN A 132 -1.67 -10.78 -4.16
C GLN A 132 -2.94 -10.53 -4.99
N LEU A 133 -3.99 -11.30 -4.74
CA LEU A 133 -5.29 -11.13 -5.42
C LEU A 133 -5.88 -9.75 -5.14
N VAL A 134 -5.92 -9.34 -3.86
CA VAL A 134 -6.41 -8.02 -3.46
C VAL A 134 -5.59 -6.93 -4.12
N SER A 135 -4.25 -7.02 -4.08
CA SER A 135 -3.38 -6.03 -4.74
C SER A 135 -3.68 -5.88 -6.24
N ARG A 136 -3.91 -6.99 -6.95
CA ARG A 136 -4.30 -6.97 -8.38
C ARG A 136 -5.67 -6.33 -8.60
N ILE A 137 -6.68 -6.72 -7.81
CA ILE A 137 -8.04 -6.16 -7.92
C ILE A 137 -8.02 -4.65 -7.65
N LEU A 138 -7.31 -4.22 -6.59
CA LEU A 138 -7.16 -2.82 -6.24
C LEU A 138 -6.42 -2.06 -7.35
N GLY A 139 -5.36 -2.65 -7.93
CA GLY A 139 -4.64 -2.10 -9.07
C GLY A 139 -5.52 -1.88 -10.30
N CYS A 140 -6.32 -2.87 -10.68
CA CYS A 140 -7.24 -2.76 -11.82
C CYS A 140 -8.32 -1.70 -11.61
N ARG A 141 -8.99 -1.71 -10.44
CA ARG A 141 -10.00 -0.68 -10.11
C ARG A 141 -9.39 0.72 -10.10
N HIS A 142 -8.16 0.83 -9.62
CA HIS A 142 -7.45 2.09 -9.59
C HIS A 142 -7.18 2.67 -10.99
N VAL A 143 -6.79 1.82 -11.96
CA VAL A 143 -6.60 2.21 -13.36
C VAL A 143 -7.93 2.63 -14.00
N LEU A 144 -9.01 1.89 -13.76
CA LEU A 144 -10.34 2.24 -14.26
C LEU A 144 -10.82 3.59 -13.73
N ASN A 145 -10.66 3.84 -12.42
CA ASN A 145 -11.02 5.13 -11.84
C ASN A 145 -10.17 6.30 -12.37
N LEU A 146 -8.89 6.06 -12.68
CA LEU A 146 -8.04 7.08 -13.30
C LEU A 146 -8.48 7.38 -14.73
N ARG A 147 -8.84 6.33 -15.48
CA ARG A 147 -9.38 6.46 -16.83
C ARG A 147 -10.66 7.30 -16.83
N GLU A 148 -11.60 6.97 -15.94
CA GLU A 148 -12.86 7.71 -15.83
C GLU A 148 -12.64 9.18 -15.48
N ALA A 149 -11.72 9.46 -14.54
CA ALA A 149 -11.35 10.83 -14.19
C ALA A 149 -10.67 11.61 -15.34
N TYR A 150 -10.00 10.92 -16.27
CA TYR A 150 -9.35 11.53 -17.43
C TYR A 150 -10.34 11.83 -18.56
N TYR A 151 -11.27 10.92 -18.86
CA TYR A 151 -12.22 11.06 -19.98
C TYR A 151 -13.45 11.91 -19.67
N PHE A 152 -13.77 12.09 -18.38
CA PHE A 152 -14.77 13.05 -17.95
C PHE A 152 -14.12 14.18 -17.14
N PRO A 153 -13.21 14.97 -17.75
CA PRO A 153 -12.49 16.04 -17.08
C PRO A 153 -13.38 17.30 -17.01
N PHE A 154 -14.64 17.15 -16.62
CA PHE A 154 -15.66 18.22 -16.57
C PHE A 154 -16.02 18.83 -17.93
#